data_AF-A0A1G1STN4-F1
#
_entry.id   AF-A0A1G1STN4-F1
#
_cell.length_a   1.000
_cell.length_b   1.000
_cell.length_c   1.000
_cell.angle_alpha   90.00
_cell.angle_beta   90.00
_cell.angle_gamma   90.00
#
_symmetry.space_group_name_H-M   'P 1'
#
loop_
_entity.id
_entity.type
_entity.pdbx_description
1 polymer ?
#
loop_
_entity_poly.entity_id
_entity_poly.type
_entity_poly.pdbx_seq_one_letter_code
_entity_poly.pdbx_strand_id
1 'polypeptide(L)'
;MLHNVSFTTANGVLAFEDREAVLRVLAQEQTARLAAEAEQAALATIYTVATLATRLGISVRVVGDLLREGRIRYTCCGLKAYRVTELAVREFLGDAAAPPNTR
;
A
#
# COMPACT_ATOMS: atom_id res chain seq x y z
N MET A 1 -35.10 -22.49 19.24
CA MET A 1 -35.02 -21.33 20.15
C MET A 1 -34.36 -20.21 19.38
N LEU A 2 -35.12 -19.17 19.03
CA LEU A 2 -34.66 -18.08 18.18
C LEU A 2 -33.73 -17.14 18.97
N HIS A 3 -32.50 -17.00 18.53
CA HIS A 3 -31.55 -16.03 19.06
C HIS A 3 -31.54 -14.84 18.11
N ASN A 4 -32.23 -13.77 18.49
CA ASN A 4 -32.36 -12.57 17.68
C ASN A 4 -31.48 -11.47 18.29
N VAL A 5 -30.56 -10.91 17.50
CA VAL A 5 -29.73 -9.77 17.92
C VAL A 5 -29.95 -8.66 16.91
N SER A 6 -30.65 -7.62 17.35
CA SER A 6 -30.98 -6.45 16.53
C SER A 6 -30.08 -5.27 16.92
N PHE A 7 -29.36 -4.72 15.95
CA PHE A 7 -28.65 -3.44 16.11
C PHE A 7 -29.36 -2.38 15.27
N THR A 8 -29.76 -1.28 15.92
CA THR A 8 -30.43 -0.16 15.27
C THR A 8 -29.39 0.90 14.94
N THR A 9 -29.09 1.11 13.66
CA THR A 9 -28.32 2.27 13.19
C THR A 9 -29.23 3.23 12.42
N ALA A 10 -28.81 4.49 12.31
CA ALA A 10 -29.65 5.60 11.83
C ALA A 10 -30.21 5.46 10.40
N ASN A 11 -29.74 4.48 9.61
CA ASN A 11 -30.10 4.31 8.20
C ASN A 11 -30.85 3.01 7.87
N GLY A 12 -31.34 2.26 8.88
CA GLY A 12 -32.15 1.06 8.67
C GLY A 12 -31.66 -0.16 9.46
N VAL A 13 -32.59 -1.05 9.79
CA VAL A 13 -32.33 -2.25 10.60
C VAL A 13 -31.76 -3.35 9.71
N LEU A 14 -30.52 -3.76 9.97
CA LEU A 14 -29.95 -4.98 9.41
C LEU A 14 -30.26 -6.14 10.37
N ALA A 15 -31.28 -6.94 10.03
CA ALA A 15 -31.61 -8.16 10.74
C ALA A 15 -30.87 -9.33 10.07
N PHE A 16 -29.92 -9.94 10.79
CA PHE A 16 -29.21 -11.13 10.31
C PHE A 16 -29.72 -12.35 11.06
N GLU A 17 -30.35 -13.28 10.35
CA GLU A 17 -30.90 -14.52 10.90
C GLU A 17 -29.83 -15.60 11.16
N ASP A 18 -28.63 -15.43 10.58
CA ASP A 18 -27.57 -16.43 10.61
C ASP A 18 -26.26 -15.86 11.19
N ARG A 19 -25.86 -16.42 12.35
CA ARG A 19 -24.62 -16.06 13.05
C ARG A 19 -23.38 -16.29 12.18
N GLU A 20 -23.41 -17.28 11.30
CA GLU A 20 -22.27 -17.55 10.41
C GLU A 20 -22.12 -16.47 9.33
N ALA A 21 -23.23 -15.94 8.82
CA ALA A 21 -23.21 -14.87 7.83
C ALA A 21 -22.61 -13.58 8.41
N VAL A 22 -22.96 -13.23 9.65
CA VAL A 22 -22.39 -12.06 10.35
C VAL A 22 -20.89 -12.22 10.56
N LEU A 23 -20.44 -13.40 11.00
CA LEU A 23 -19.02 -13.65 11.21
C LEU A 23 -18.21 -13.60 9.90
N ARG A 24 -18.78 -14.07 8.78
CA ARG A 24 -18.13 -13.98 7.46
C ARG A 24 -17.99 -12.54 6.99
N VAL A 25 -19.04 -11.73 7.13
CA VAL A 25 -19.00 -10.30 6.74
C VAL A 25 -17.98 -9.55 7.60
N LEU A 26 -17.97 -9.77 8.92
CA LEU A 26 -17.01 -9.12 9.82
C LEU A 26 -15.56 -9.56 9.53
N ALA A 27 -15.34 -10.85 9.22
CA ALA A 27 -14.02 -11.33 8.84
C ALA A 27 -13.55 -10.73 7.52
N GLN A 28 -14.44 -10.61 6.52
CA GLN A 28 -14.13 -9.97 5.25
C GLN A 28 -13.76 -8.49 5.45
N GLU A 29 -14.54 -7.74 6.21
CA GLU A 29 -14.25 -6.34 6.54
C GLU A 29 -12.92 -6.18 7.29
N GLN A 30 -12.62 -7.06 8.24
CA GLN A 30 -11.32 -7.05 8.93
C GLN A 30 -10.16 -7.35 7.99
N THR A 31 -10.29 -8.36 7.12
CA THR A 31 -9.23 -8.68 6.15
C THR A 31 -9.02 -7.55 5.15
N ALA A 32 -10.08 -6.88 4.69
CA ALA A 32 -10.01 -5.73 3.81
C ALA A 32 -9.31 -4.54 4.49
N ARG A 33 -9.63 -4.27 5.76
CA ARG A 33 -8.94 -3.24 6.55
C ARG A 33 -7.46 -3.53 6.71
N LEU A 34 -7.11 -4.77 7.09
CA LEU A 34 -5.70 -5.17 7.25
C LEU A 34 -4.94 -5.10 5.93
N ALA A 35 -5.56 -5.46 4.80
CA ALA A 35 -4.98 -5.31 3.48
C ALA A 35 -4.72 -3.83 3.15
N ALA A 36 -5.70 -2.95 3.40
CA ALA A 36 -5.56 -1.52 3.18
C ALA A 36 -4.48 -0.88 4.07
N GLU A 37 -4.39 -1.28 5.35
CA GLU A 37 -3.34 -0.83 6.27
C GLU A 37 -1.95 -1.32 5.82
N ALA A 38 -1.84 -2.57 5.35
CA ALA A 38 -0.60 -3.10 4.82
C ALA A 38 -0.15 -2.37 3.54
N GLU A 39 -1.09 -2.00 2.66
CA GLU A 39 -0.80 -1.19 1.48
C GLU A 39 -0.35 0.23 1.85
N GLN A 40 -1.01 0.88 2.81
CA GLN A 40 -0.59 2.19 3.31
C GLN A 40 0.80 2.14 3.95
N ALA A 41 1.10 1.10 4.73
CA ALA A 41 2.41 0.89 5.33
C ALA A 41 3.50 0.64 4.25
N ALA A 42 3.18 -0.13 3.21
CA ALA A 42 4.09 -0.36 2.09
C ALA A 42 4.38 0.94 1.32
N LEU A 43 3.36 1.76 1.06
CA LEU A 43 3.52 3.06 0.39
C LEU A 43 4.33 4.08 1.21
N ALA A 44 4.26 3.99 2.54
CA ALA A 44 5.06 4.81 3.46
C ALA A 44 6.54 4.36 3.56
N THR A 45 6.90 3.22 2.96
CA THR A 45 8.26 2.69 3.02
C THR A 45 9.22 3.58 2.22
N ILE A 46 10.27 4.06 2.89
CA ILE A 46 11.33 4.86 2.30
C ILE A 46 12.57 3.99 2.12
N TYR A 47 13.01 3.85 0.87
CA TYR A 47 14.23 3.15 0.52
C TYR A 47 15.44 4.08 0.55
N THR A 48 16.53 3.52 1.08
CA THR A 48 17.89 4.02 0.88
C THR A 48 18.46 3.37 -0.38
N VAL A 49 19.59 3.85 -0.90
CA VAL A 49 20.23 3.25 -2.08
C VAL A 49 20.56 1.77 -1.87
N ALA A 50 21.00 1.38 -0.67
CA ALA A 50 21.32 0.00 -0.35
C ALA A 50 20.07 -0.89 -0.29
N THR A 51 18.99 -0.43 0.36
CA THR A 51 17.75 -1.22 0.44
C THR A 51 17.02 -1.28 -0.90
N LEU A 52 17.13 -0.22 -1.72
CA LEU A 52 16.61 -0.20 -3.08
C LEU A 52 17.36 -1.19 -3.99
N ALA A 53 18.69 -1.29 -3.85
CA ALA A 53 19.51 -2.27 -4.57
C ALA A 53 19.04 -3.70 -4.29
N THR A 54 18.80 -4.04 -3.01
CA THR A 54 18.25 -5.34 -2.62
C THR A 54 16.84 -5.56 -3.16
N ARG A 55 15.98 -4.54 -3.13
CA ARG A 55 14.59 -4.63 -3.63
C ARG A 55 14.51 -4.88 -5.13
N LEU A 56 15.42 -4.27 -5.90
CA LEU A 56 15.50 -4.38 -7.36
C LEU A 56 16.38 -5.54 -7.82
N GLY A 57 17.14 -6.17 -6.93
CA GLY A 57 18.09 -7.23 -7.27
C GLY A 57 19.27 -6.77 -8.13
N ILE A 58 19.69 -5.51 -8.00
CA ILE A 58 20.78 -4.91 -8.77
C ILE A 58 21.87 -4.34 -7.87
N SER A 59 23.04 -4.01 -8.44
CA SER A 59 24.13 -3.42 -7.65
C SER A 59 23.81 -1.97 -7.23
N VAL A 60 24.34 -1.57 -6.07
CA VAL A 60 24.24 -0.19 -5.54
C VAL A 60 24.74 0.85 -6.54
N ARG A 61 25.76 0.50 -7.35
CA ARG A 61 26.29 1.38 -8.39
C ARG A 61 25.25 1.67 -9.47
N VAL A 62 24.58 0.62 -9.97
CA VAL A 62 23.52 0.75 -10.98
C VAL A 62 22.33 1.53 -10.42
N VAL A 63 21.97 1.34 -9.15
CA VAL A 63 20.94 2.18 -8.50
C VAL A 63 21.36 3.65 -8.48
N GLY A 64 22.61 3.95 -8.15
CA GLY A 64 23.13 5.31 -8.18
C GLY A 64 23.06 5.94 -9.57
N ASP A 65 23.36 5.17 -10.62
CA ASP A 65 23.26 5.62 -12.01
C ASP A 65 21.79 5.86 -12.41
N LEU A 66 20.85 4.97 -12.04
CA LEU A 66 19.41 5.14 -12.28
C LEU A 66 18.84 6.41 -11.62
N LEU A 67 19.29 6.71 -10.40
CA LEU A 67 18.90 7.92 -9.68
C LEU A 67 19.48 9.17 -10.35
N ARG A 68 20.75 9.14 -10.77
CA ARG A 68 21.39 10.27 -11.48
C ARG A 68 20.78 10.53 -12.85
N GLU A 69 20.40 9.48 -13.57
CA GLU A 69 19.70 9.54 -14.85
C GLU A 69 18.23 9.98 -14.70
N GLY A 70 17.71 10.08 -13.46
CA GLY A 70 16.34 10.50 -13.20
C GLY A 70 15.28 9.48 -13.59
N ARG A 71 15.65 8.20 -13.78
CA ARG A 71 14.70 7.14 -14.17
C ARG A 71 13.75 6.74 -13.04
N ILE A 72 14.18 6.93 -11.79
CA ILE A 72 13.37 6.67 -10.60
C ILE A 72 13.17 8.00 -9.88
N ARG A 73 11.93 8.32 -9.53
CA ARG A 73 11.62 9.52 -8.74
C ARG A 73 12.20 9.39 -7.33
N TYR A 74 12.88 10.43 -6.88
CA TYR A 74 13.48 10.48 -5.55
C TYR A 74 13.37 11.86 -4.93
N THR A 75 13.47 11.93 -3.61
CA THR A 75 13.59 13.18 -2.85
C THR A 75 14.95 13.23 -2.16
N CYS A 76 15.66 14.35 -2.29
CA CYS A 76 16.90 14.58 -1.56
C CYS A 76 16.61 14.93 -0.10
N CYS A 77 17.20 14.20 0.85
CA CYS A 77 17.20 14.57 2.26
C CYS A 77 18.61 14.92 2.73
N GLY A 78 19.16 16.00 2.19
CA GLY A 78 20.52 16.49 2.48
C GLY A 78 21.54 16.10 1.41
N LEU A 79 22.83 16.31 1.71
CA LEU A 79 23.93 16.29 0.73
C LEU A 79 24.15 14.95 0.02
N LYS A 80 23.75 13.81 0.60
CA LYS A 80 23.98 12.47 0.03
C LYS A 80 22.89 11.43 0.32
N ALA A 81 21.75 11.83 0.88
CA ALA A 81 20.68 10.89 1.21
C ALA A 81 19.55 11.00 0.18
N TYR A 82 19.34 9.92 -0.57
CA TYR A 82 18.19 9.75 -1.45
C TYR A 82 17.08 9.04 -0.68
N ARG A 83 15.87 9.57 -0.76
CA ARG A 83 14.65 8.89 -0.33
C ARG A 83 13.85 8.50 -1.56
N VAL A 84 13.61 7.21 -1.73
CA VAL A 84 12.78 6.66 -2.80
C VAL A 84 11.59 5.97 -2.14
N THR A 85 10.38 6.29 -2.58
CA THR A 85 9.16 5.67 -2.04
C THR A 85 8.83 4.38 -2.80
N GLU A 86 8.11 3.45 -2.17
CA GLU A 86 7.62 2.23 -2.84
C GLU A 86 6.77 2.55 -4.08
N LEU A 87 6.02 3.65 -4.07
CA LEU A 87 5.28 4.11 -5.24
C LEU A 87 6.21 4.37 -6.43
N ALA A 88 7.31 5.10 -6.23
CA ALA A 88 8.27 5.40 -7.30
C ALA A 88 8.95 4.13 -7.85
N VAL A 89 9.18 3.12 -6.99
CA VAL A 89 9.72 1.82 -7.41
C VAL A 89 8.70 1.05 -8.25
N ARG A 90 7.43 1.01 -7.84
CA ARG A 90 6.36 0.34 -8.59
C ARG A 90 6.08 1.00 -9.94
N GLU A 91 6.13 2.33 -10.00
CA GLU A 91 6.05 3.08 -11.26
C GLU A 91 7.20 2.73 -12.21
N PHE A 92 8.42 2.61 -11.69
CA PHE A 92 9.58 2.19 -12.48
C PHE A 92 9.45 0.75 -12.99
N LEU A 93 8.89 -0.15 -12.18
CA LEU A 93 8.64 -1.56 -12.56
C LEU A 93 7.43 -1.74 -13.49
N GLY A 94 6.60 -0.70 -13.65
CA GLY A 94 5.37 -0.75 -14.47
C GLY A 94 4.16 -1.39 -13.79
N ASP A 95 4.23 -1.65 -12.47
CA ASP A 95 3.15 -2.27 -11.68
C ASP A 95 2.10 -1.25 -11.19
N ALA A 96 2.46 0.03 -11.11
CA ALA A 96 1.52 1.09 -10.75
C ALA A 96 0.94 1.72 -12.03
N ALA A 97 -0.39 1.75 -12.14
CA ALA A 97 -1.07 2.58 -13.13
C ALA A 97 -0.60 4.02 -12.94
N ALA A 98 0.21 4.52 -13.88
CA ALA A 98 0.72 5.88 -13.82
C ALA A 98 -0.45 6.85 -13.67
N PRO A 99 -0.47 7.75 -12.67
CA PRO A 99 -1.44 8.81 -12.65
C PRO A 99 -1.29 9.62 -13.96
N PRO A 100 -2.39 10.06 -14.58
CA PRO A 100 -2.32 10.81 -15.83
C PRO A 100 -1.45 12.04 -15.62
N ASN A 101 -0.35 12.13 -16.38
CA ASN A 101 0.54 13.28 -16.43
C ASN A 101 -0.27 14.56 -16.69
N THR A 102 -0.45 15.41 -15.68
CA THR A 102 -0.72 16.82 -15.88
C THR A 102 0.57 17.47 -16.37
N ARG A 103 0.64 17.66 -17.69
CA ARG A 103 1.57 18.59 -18.34
C ARG A 103 1.26 20.03 -17.96
#